data_AF-A0A0F9RKG2-F1
#
_entry.id   AF-A0A0F9RKG2-F1
#
_cell.length_a   1.000
_cell.length_b   1.000
_cell.length_c   1.000
_cell.angle_alpha   90.00
_cell.angle_beta   90.00
_cell.angle_gamma   90.00
#
_symmetry.space_group_name_H-M   'P 1'
#
loop_
_entity.id
_entity.type
_entity.pdbx_description
1 polymer ?
#
loop_
_entity_poly.entity_id
_entity_poly.type
_entity_poly.pdbx_seq_one_letter_code
_entity_poly.pdbx_strand_id
1 'polypeptide(L)'
;MKANAPALTRSAANERAPNRQERYREKTARAERKRKQACFLELLRYGFSAFEAAGHEDVQLSVKNLYRWTYEDPEFDKAWDKAVEDGKTYERRITGPVLEREADRRAVEGVEEPDYYQGGVVGYTKKYSDGLLTTRLKAVLPEKYRESAQVGVTVDNRTVNITVQTERGKELLGLVKDRTRQSEPQDN
;
A
#
# COMPACT_ATOMS: atom_id res chain seq x y z
N MET A 1 8.41 57.96 51.89
CA MET A 1 8.83 57.16 50.72
C MET A 1 9.08 55.73 51.18
N LYS A 2 8.10 54.82 51.02
CA LYS A 2 8.27 53.40 51.35
C LYS A 2 8.60 52.65 50.06
N ALA A 3 9.76 52.01 50.04
CA ALA A 3 10.21 51.17 48.93
C ALA A 3 9.27 49.95 48.80
N ASN A 4 8.73 49.74 47.60
CA ASN A 4 7.96 48.56 47.24
C ASN A 4 8.91 47.59 46.53
N ALA A 5 9.16 46.42 47.13
CA ALA A 5 9.99 45.37 46.54
C ALA A 5 9.12 44.46 45.65
N PRO A 6 9.58 44.04 44.45
CA PRO A 6 8.81 43.16 43.59
C PRO A 6 8.87 41.72 44.11
N ALA A 7 7.71 41.12 44.36
CA ALA A 7 7.60 39.70 44.68
C ALA A 7 7.87 38.86 43.41
N LEU A 8 9.13 38.45 43.22
CA LEU A 8 9.45 37.25 42.47
C LEU A 8 9.38 36.07 43.44
N THR A 9 8.47 35.11 43.24
CA THR A 9 8.72 33.73 43.69
C THR A 9 7.84 32.69 42.99
N ARG A 10 8.50 31.99 42.06
CA ARG A 10 8.43 30.54 41.80
C ARG A 10 7.07 29.91 41.46
N SER A 11 6.70 29.96 40.18
CA SER A 11 5.96 28.85 39.54
C SER A 11 6.97 27.86 38.93
N ALA A 12 7.68 27.16 39.81
CA ALA A 12 8.65 26.14 39.45
C ALA A 12 8.59 25.03 40.51
N ALA A 13 7.50 24.25 40.50
CA ALA A 13 7.41 22.94 41.15
C ALA A 13 5.97 22.40 41.05
N ASN A 14 5.65 21.69 39.97
CA ASN A 14 4.68 20.60 40.09
C ASN A 14 4.97 19.46 39.11
N GLU A 15 6.23 19.04 39.03
CA GLU A 15 6.59 17.77 38.40
C GLU A 15 6.68 16.71 39.51
N ARG A 16 5.52 16.21 39.95
CA ARG A 16 5.46 15.10 40.90
C ARG A 16 5.88 13.83 40.17
N ALA A 17 6.96 13.19 40.61
CA ALA A 17 7.41 11.92 40.04
C ALA A 17 6.29 10.86 40.13
N PRO A 18 6.06 10.07 39.06
CA PRO A 18 4.93 9.15 39.00
C PRO A 18 5.05 8.06 40.06
N ASN A 19 3.92 7.76 40.71
CA ASN A 19 3.78 6.71 41.72
C ASN A 19 4.05 5.32 41.10
N ARG A 20 4.53 4.36 41.89
CA ARG A 20 4.65 2.93 41.55
C ARG A 20 3.43 2.39 40.80
N GLN A 21 2.22 2.75 41.21
CA GLN A 21 0.98 2.32 40.54
C GLN A 21 0.85 2.89 39.12
N GLU A 22 1.20 4.15 38.91
CA GLU A 22 1.18 4.81 37.59
C GLU A 22 2.23 4.19 36.67
N ARG A 23 3.45 3.99 37.17
CA ARG A 23 4.53 3.30 36.43
C ARG A 23 4.13 1.89 36.00
N TYR A 24 3.41 1.15 36.85
CA TYR A 24 2.93 -0.18 36.50
C TYR A 24 1.87 -0.12 35.39
N ARG A 25 0.88 0.79 35.49
CA ARG A 25 -0.16 0.97 34.48
C ARG A 25 0.41 1.36 33.12
N GLU A 26 1.37 2.26 33.09
CA GLU A 26 2.08 2.65 31.87
C GLU A 26 2.83 1.47 31.24
N LYS A 27 3.53 0.68 32.07
CA LYS A 27 4.25 -0.51 31.61
C LYS A 27 3.29 -1.54 31.01
N THR A 28 2.15 -1.80 31.65
CA THR A 28 1.14 -2.74 31.14
C THR A 28 0.48 -2.22 29.86
N ALA A 29 0.15 -0.92 29.78
CA ALA A 29 -0.43 -0.32 28.58
C ALA A 29 0.53 -0.36 27.38
N ARG A 30 1.83 -0.14 27.61
CA ARG A 30 2.85 -0.27 26.57
C ARG A 30 2.98 -1.71 26.06
N ALA A 31 2.92 -2.69 26.96
CA ALA A 31 2.97 -4.11 26.60
C ALA A 31 1.72 -4.52 25.79
N GLU A 32 0.54 -4.06 26.21
CA GLU A 32 -0.71 -4.29 25.48
C GLU A 32 -0.69 -3.65 24.09
N ARG A 33 -0.21 -2.40 23.98
CA ARG A 33 -0.02 -1.73 22.68
C ARG A 33 0.87 -2.57 21.76
N LYS A 34 2.03 -3.03 22.24
CA LYS A 34 2.95 -3.87 21.45
C LYS A 34 2.31 -5.20 21.03
N ARG A 35 1.53 -5.84 21.90
CA ARG A 35 0.79 -7.07 21.55
C ARG A 35 -0.20 -6.81 20.41
N LYS A 36 -1.00 -5.74 20.51
CA LYS A 36 -1.98 -5.36 19.49
C LYS A 36 -1.31 -4.99 18.17
N GLN A 37 -0.21 -4.25 18.21
CA GLN A 37 0.62 -3.96 17.03
C GLN A 37 1.11 -5.25 16.37
N ALA A 38 1.68 -6.18 17.14
CA ALA A 38 2.17 -7.44 16.59
C ALA A 38 1.05 -8.27 15.94
N CYS A 39 -0.09 -8.42 16.62
CA CYS A 39 -1.24 -9.15 16.06
C CYS A 39 -1.76 -8.50 14.77
N PHE A 40 -1.91 -7.17 14.78
CA PHE A 40 -2.31 -6.40 13.60
C PHE A 40 -1.36 -6.64 12.41
N LEU A 41 -0.05 -6.59 12.65
CA LEU A 41 0.95 -6.81 11.60
C LEU A 41 0.91 -8.25 11.06
N GLU A 42 0.71 -9.25 11.90
CA GLU A 42 0.57 -10.64 11.42
C GLU A 42 -0.67 -10.82 10.55
N LEU A 43 -1.81 -10.22 10.93
CA LEU A 43 -3.03 -10.27 10.12
C LEU A 43 -2.81 -9.66 8.73
N LEU A 44 -2.13 -8.51 8.64
CA LEU A 44 -1.76 -7.92 7.36
C LEU A 44 -0.90 -8.86 6.51
N ARG A 45 0.07 -9.57 7.11
CA ARG A 45 0.91 -10.55 6.40
C ARG A 45 0.13 -11.73 5.85
N TYR A 46 -1.01 -12.06 6.45
CA TYR A 46 -1.95 -13.07 5.94
C TYR A 46 -2.95 -12.52 4.91
N GLY A 47 -2.77 -11.27 4.46
CA GLY A 47 -3.56 -10.67 3.39
C GLY A 47 -4.85 -10.00 3.84
N PHE A 48 -5.07 -9.83 5.15
CA PHE A 48 -6.22 -9.06 5.64
C PHE A 48 -6.03 -7.57 5.29
N SER A 49 -7.13 -6.89 4.97
CA SER A 49 -7.10 -5.44 4.84
C SER A 49 -6.84 -4.77 6.19
N ALA A 50 -6.32 -3.54 6.18
CA ALA A 50 -6.11 -2.77 7.41
C ALA A 50 -7.39 -2.57 8.24
N PHE A 51 -8.56 -2.51 7.58
CA PHE A 51 -9.84 -2.40 8.26
C PHE A 51 -10.21 -3.70 8.98
N GLU A 52 -10.11 -4.85 8.30
CA GLU A 52 -10.42 -6.16 8.89
C GLU A 52 -9.44 -6.50 10.01
N ALA A 53 -8.14 -6.25 9.79
CA ALA A 53 -7.10 -6.50 10.79
C ALA A 53 -7.30 -5.64 12.04
N ALA A 54 -7.72 -4.37 11.89
CA ALA A 54 -8.01 -3.49 13.02
C ALA A 54 -9.25 -3.94 13.82
N GLY A 55 -10.27 -4.44 13.12
CA GLY A 55 -11.52 -4.95 13.71
C GLY A 55 -11.42 -6.34 14.31
N HIS A 56 -10.32 -7.07 14.10
CA HIS A 56 -10.12 -8.41 14.62
C HIS A 56 -10.18 -8.46 16.15
N GLU A 57 -10.68 -9.58 16.72
CA GLU A 57 -10.95 -9.71 18.15
C GLU A 57 -9.74 -9.51 19.06
N ASP A 58 -8.54 -9.82 18.56
CA ASP A 58 -7.27 -9.64 19.27
C ASP A 58 -6.72 -8.20 19.20
N VAL A 59 -7.22 -7.38 18.26
CA VAL A 59 -6.75 -6.01 18.04
C VAL A 59 -7.77 -5.02 18.59
N GLN A 60 -9.02 -5.09 18.14
CA GLN A 60 -10.16 -4.25 18.56
C GLN A 60 -9.82 -2.75 18.61
N LEU A 61 -9.29 -2.23 17.50
CA LEU A 61 -8.96 -0.82 17.36
C LEU A 61 -9.64 -0.21 16.15
N SER A 62 -9.90 1.09 16.21
CA SER A 62 -10.21 1.84 14.99
C SER A 62 -8.94 2.05 14.18
N VAL A 63 -9.06 2.06 12.86
CA VAL A 63 -7.93 2.35 11.95
C VAL A 63 -7.31 3.72 12.27
N LYS A 64 -8.12 4.68 12.73
CA LYS A 64 -7.64 6.00 13.20
C LYS A 64 -6.62 5.89 14.35
N ASN A 65 -6.83 4.97 15.30
CA ASN A 65 -5.86 4.75 16.39
C ASN A 65 -4.53 4.22 15.86
N LEU A 66 -4.57 3.36 14.85
CA LEU A 66 -3.38 2.76 14.24
C LEU A 66 -2.58 3.80 13.45
N TYR A 67 -3.24 4.66 12.67
CA TYR A 67 -2.56 5.80 12.03
C TYR A 67 -1.95 6.77 13.04
N ARG A 68 -2.56 6.98 14.22
CA ARG A 68 -1.90 7.76 15.28
C ARG A 68 -0.59 7.09 15.73
N TRP A 69 -0.57 5.76 15.83
CA TRP A 69 0.64 5.04 16.24
C TRP A 69 1.76 5.12 15.21
N THR A 70 1.46 5.21 13.91
CA THR A 70 2.53 5.37 12.90
C THR A 70 3.27 6.70 13.06
N TYR A 71 2.58 7.78 13.46
CA TYR A 71 3.23 9.05 13.78
C TYR A 71 4.08 9.00 15.07
N GLU A 72 3.63 8.24 16.07
CA GLU A 72 4.33 8.11 17.36
C GLU A 72 5.50 7.10 17.31
N ASP A 73 5.44 6.13 16.40
CA ASP A 73 6.37 5.00 16.31
C ASP A 73 6.75 4.72 14.83
N PRO A 74 7.84 5.34 14.35
CA PRO A 74 8.32 5.13 12.98
C PRO A 74 8.78 3.70 12.68
N GLU A 75 9.11 2.90 13.70
CA GLU A 75 9.44 1.48 13.49
C GLU A 75 8.19 0.68 13.16
N PHE A 76 7.07 0.98 13.86
CA PHE A 76 5.78 0.38 13.57
C PHE A 76 5.28 0.75 12.16
N ASP A 77 5.46 2.01 11.73
CA ASP A 77 5.10 2.45 10.38
C ASP A 77 5.83 1.63 9.29
N LYS A 78 7.15 1.49 9.40
CA LYS A 78 7.93 0.65 8.49
C LYS A 78 7.52 -0.82 8.54
N ALA A 79 7.21 -1.33 9.74
CA ALA A 79 6.76 -2.71 9.90
C ALA A 79 5.39 -2.94 9.26
N TRP A 80 4.50 -1.94 9.29
CA TRP A 80 3.21 -1.96 8.59
C TRP A 80 3.43 -2.07 7.09
N ASP A 81 4.22 -1.17 6.50
CA ASP A 81 4.49 -1.19 5.05
C ASP A 81 5.03 -2.55 4.61
N LYS A 82 5.97 -3.11 5.38
CA LYS A 82 6.49 -4.46 5.12
C LYS A 82 5.38 -5.52 5.22
N ALA A 83 4.54 -5.46 6.26
CA ALA A 83 3.47 -6.43 6.46
C ALA A 83 2.43 -6.40 5.33
N VAL A 84 2.12 -5.22 4.80
CA VAL A 84 1.25 -5.06 3.62
C VAL A 84 1.89 -5.70 2.39
N GLU A 85 3.18 -5.51 2.15
CA GLU A 85 3.87 -6.12 1.01
C GLU A 85 3.98 -7.65 1.14
N ASP A 86 4.26 -8.14 2.35
CA ASP A 86 4.22 -9.57 2.67
C ASP A 86 2.80 -10.13 2.42
N GLY A 87 1.75 -9.40 2.82
CA GLY A 87 0.36 -9.73 2.57
C GLY A 87 0.00 -9.87 1.09
N LYS A 88 0.43 -8.94 0.25
CA LYS A 88 0.28 -9.04 -1.22
C LYS A 88 1.00 -10.27 -1.78
N THR A 89 2.18 -10.57 -1.24
CA THR A 89 2.95 -11.75 -1.65
C THR A 89 2.22 -13.03 -1.26
N TYR A 90 1.67 -13.08 -0.05
CA TYR A 90 0.83 -14.17 0.42
C TYR A 90 -0.40 -14.35 -0.47
N GLU A 91 -1.17 -13.30 -0.70
CA GLU A 91 -2.37 -13.32 -1.54
C GLU A 91 -2.06 -13.78 -2.98
N ARG A 92 -0.99 -13.25 -3.58
CA ARG A 92 -0.53 -13.69 -4.91
C ARG A 92 -0.23 -15.18 -4.94
N ARG A 93 0.40 -15.73 -3.90
CA ARG A 93 0.77 -17.14 -3.83
C ARG A 93 -0.42 -18.06 -3.61
N ILE A 94 -1.43 -17.61 -2.87
CA ILE A 94 -2.61 -18.42 -2.52
C ILE A 94 -3.72 -18.27 -3.57
N THR A 95 -4.15 -17.04 -3.85
CA THR A 95 -5.30 -16.74 -4.70
C THR A 95 -4.91 -16.62 -6.18
N GLY A 96 -3.67 -16.19 -6.46
CA GLY A 96 -3.16 -16.02 -7.83
C GLY A 96 -3.36 -17.24 -8.72
N PRO A 97 -2.92 -18.46 -8.34
CA PRO A 97 -3.10 -19.66 -9.16
C PRO A 97 -4.57 -19.99 -9.46
N VAL A 98 -5.48 -19.71 -8.52
CA VAL A 98 -6.92 -19.94 -8.70
C VAL A 98 -7.48 -18.97 -9.74
N LEU A 99 -7.12 -17.69 -9.63
CA LEU A 99 -7.54 -16.67 -10.59
C LEU A 99 -6.94 -16.89 -11.98
N GLU A 100 -5.68 -17.31 -12.06
CA GLU A 100 -5.05 -17.66 -13.33
C GLU A 100 -5.76 -18.83 -14.01
N ARG A 101 -6.10 -19.87 -13.26
CA ARG A 101 -6.85 -21.02 -13.79
C ARG A 101 -8.23 -20.63 -14.29
N GLU A 102 -8.96 -19.80 -13.54
CA GLU A 102 -10.27 -19.32 -13.97
C GLU A 102 -10.16 -18.38 -15.18
N ALA A 103 -9.10 -17.56 -15.25
CA ALA A 103 -8.82 -16.75 -16.42
C ALA A 103 -8.55 -17.60 -17.66
N ASP A 104 -7.72 -18.64 -17.53
CA ASP A 104 -7.43 -19.61 -18.60
C ASP A 104 -8.73 -20.32 -19.04
N ARG A 105 -9.57 -20.77 -18.09
CA ARG A 105 -10.86 -21.40 -18.38
C ARG A 105 -11.78 -20.46 -19.18
N ARG A 106 -11.97 -19.22 -18.75
CA ARG A 106 -12.83 -18.24 -19.46
C ARG A 106 -12.27 -17.84 -20.82
N ALA A 107 -10.95 -17.75 -20.93
CA ALA A 107 -10.28 -17.39 -22.18
C ALA A 107 -10.36 -18.51 -23.22
N VAL A 108 -10.10 -19.75 -22.82
CA VAL A 108 -9.92 -20.89 -23.74
C VAL A 108 -11.18 -21.74 -23.87
N GLU A 109 -11.84 -22.05 -22.76
CA GLU A 109 -13.04 -22.91 -22.75
C GLU A 109 -14.34 -22.11 -22.89
N GLY A 110 -14.30 -20.82 -22.53
CA GLY A 110 -15.44 -19.92 -22.55
C GLY A 110 -16.43 -20.11 -21.40
N VAL A 111 -17.50 -19.34 -21.41
CA VAL A 111 -18.63 -19.44 -20.48
C VAL A 111 -19.92 -19.42 -21.29
N GLU A 112 -20.91 -20.22 -20.90
CA GLU A 112 -22.24 -20.16 -21.49
C GLU A 112 -22.96 -18.90 -21.01
N GLU A 113 -23.32 -18.04 -21.96
CA GLU A 113 -24.11 -16.84 -21.73
C GLU A 113 -25.52 -17.10 -22.26
N PRO A 114 -26.58 -16.91 -21.45
CA PRO A 114 -27.94 -17.11 -21.91
C PRO A 114 -28.34 -16.04 -22.93
N ASP A 115 -28.88 -16.49 -24.05
CA ASP A 115 -29.46 -15.63 -25.07
C ASP A 115 -30.93 -15.35 -24.73
N TYR A 116 -31.30 -14.08 -24.64
CA TYR A 116 -32.66 -13.67 -24.29
C TYR A 116 -33.42 -13.16 -25.51
N TYR A 117 -34.66 -13.62 -25.67
CA TYR A 117 -35.62 -13.08 -26.62
C TYR A 117 -37.00 -13.02 -25.99
N GLN A 118 -37.66 -11.86 -26.08
CA GLN A 118 -38.97 -11.60 -25.48
C GLN A 118 -39.05 -11.94 -23.97
N GLY A 119 -37.96 -11.72 -23.23
CA GLY A 119 -37.89 -11.98 -21.79
C GLY A 119 -37.68 -13.44 -21.39
N GLY A 120 -37.57 -14.37 -22.35
CA GLY A 120 -37.23 -15.77 -22.11
C GLY A 120 -35.82 -16.10 -22.58
N VAL A 121 -35.18 -17.08 -21.92
CA VAL A 121 -33.94 -17.69 -22.43
C VAL A 121 -34.30 -18.56 -23.63
N VAL A 122 -33.73 -18.24 -24.79
CA VAL A 122 -33.97 -18.96 -26.05
C VAL A 122 -32.80 -19.82 -26.49
N GLY A 123 -31.66 -19.70 -25.82
CA GLY A 123 -30.47 -20.47 -26.11
C GLY A 123 -29.30 -20.08 -25.21
N TYR A 124 -28.15 -20.67 -25.49
CA TYR A 124 -26.89 -20.32 -24.84
C TYR A 124 -25.81 -20.17 -25.91
N THR A 125 -25.08 -19.07 -25.83
CA THR A 125 -23.91 -18.83 -26.65
C THR A 125 -22.66 -18.94 -25.79
N LYS A 126 -21.67 -19.66 -26.28
CA LYS A 126 -20.37 -19.77 -25.59
C LYS A 126 -19.55 -18.51 -25.86
N LYS A 127 -19.34 -17.71 -24.82
CA LYS A 127 -18.54 -16.48 -24.85
C LYS A 127 -17.11 -16.74 -24.37
N TYR A 128 -16.13 -16.37 -25.19
CA TYR A 128 -14.72 -16.41 -24.85
C TYR A 128 -14.24 -15.02 -24.42
N SER A 129 -13.14 -14.97 -23.68
CA SER A 129 -12.55 -13.70 -23.22
C SER A 129 -11.18 -13.45 -23.85
N ASP A 130 -11.17 -12.75 -24.99
CA ASP A 130 -9.94 -12.36 -25.70
C ASP A 130 -9.03 -11.47 -24.85
N GLY A 131 -9.61 -10.65 -23.97
CA GLY A 131 -8.86 -9.82 -23.02
C GLY A 131 -8.08 -10.67 -22.01
N LEU A 132 -8.71 -11.70 -21.44
CA LEU A 132 -8.04 -12.63 -20.53
C LEU A 132 -7.01 -13.47 -21.29
N LEU A 133 -7.32 -13.91 -22.51
CA LEU A 133 -6.39 -14.64 -23.37
C LEU A 133 -5.12 -13.81 -23.64
N THR A 134 -5.30 -12.55 -24.05
CA THR A 134 -4.20 -11.62 -24.29
C THR A 134 -3.39 -11.37 -23.02
N THR A 135 -4.07 -11.22 -21.87
CA THR A 135 -3.42 -11.00 -20.58
C THR A 135 -2.56 -12.20 -20.19
N ARG A 136 -3.05 -13.43 -20.41
CA ARG A 136 -2.31 -14.66 -20.16
C ARG A 136 -1.15 -14.87 -21.11
N LEU A 137 -1.30 -14.54 -22.39
CA LEU A 137 -0.19 -14.54 -23.36
C LEU A 137 0.91 -13.56 -22.96
N LYS A 138 0.56 -12.35 -22.50
CA LYS A 138 1.53 -11.39 -21.95
C LYS A 138 2.25 -11.89 -20.71
N ALA A 139 1.56 -12.65 -19.84
CA ALA A 139 2.14 -13.18 -18.62
C ALA A 139 3.09 -14.36 -18.87
N VAL A 140 2.71 -15.31 -19.75
CA VAL A 140 3.45 -16.56 -19.99
C VAL A 140 4.51 -16.40 -21.08
N LEU A 141 4.28 -15.52 -22.07
CA LEU A 141 5.17 -15.26 -23.20
C LEU A 141 5.50 -13.76 -23.32
N PRO A 142 6.09 -13.14 -22.27
CA PRO A 142 6.32 -11.69 -22.25
C PRO A 142 7.24 -11.21 -23.37
N GLU A 143 8.26 -11.99 -23.76
CA GLU A 143 9.20 -11.61 -24.83
C GLU A 143 8.52 -11.36 -26.19
N LYS A 144 7.34 -11.94 -26.40
CA LYS A 144 6.60 -11.86 -27.67
C LYS A 144 5.42 -10.89 -27.61
N TYR A 145 4.74 -10.80 -26.46
CA TYR A 145 3.45 -10.10 -26.36
C TYR A 145 3.47 -8.89 -25.42
N ARG A 146 4.54 -8.69 -24.63
CA ARG A 146 4.66 -7.50 -23.78
C ARG A 146 4.80 -6.26 -24.65
N GLU A 147 4.15 -5.19 -24.25
CA GLU A 147 4.26 -3.90 -24.92
C GLU A 147 5.62 -3.28 -24.61
N SER A 148 6.47 -3.12 -25.64
CA SER A 148 7.71 -2.36 -25.54
C SER A 148 7.44 -0.89 -25.82
N ALA A 149 7.76 0.00 -24.86
CA ALA A 149 7.75 1.44 -25.10
C ALA A 149 9.18 1.91 -25.43
N GLN A 150 9.38 2.46 -26.62
CA GLN A 150 10.59 3.23 -26.92
C GLN A 150 10.41 4.64 -26.34
N VAL A 151 11.33 5.05 -25.46
CA VAL A 151 11.29 6.39 -24.86
C VAL A 151 12.54 7.14 -25.30
N GLY A 152 12.35 8.14 -26.18
CA GLY A 152 13.37 9.13 -26.44
C GLY A 152 13.48 10.08 -25.24
N VAL A 153 14.67 10.16 -24.64
CA VAL A 153 14.99 11.17 -23.63
C VAL A 153 15.99 12.15 -24.25
N THR A 154 15.57 13.40 -24.40
CA THR A 154 16.45 14.50 -24.83
C THR A 154 16.99 15.19 -23.59
N VAL A 155 18.30 15.18 -23.41
CA VAL A 155 19.02 15.96 -22.39
C VAL A 155 20.08 16.77 -23.13
N ASP A 156 20.09 18.09 -22.95
CA ASP A 156 21.09 19.01 -23.50
C ASP A 156 21.37 18.86 -25.00
N ASN A 157 20.30 18.87 -25.81
CA ASN A 157 20.35 18.80 -27.27
C ASN A 157 21.00 17.52 -27.85
N ARG A 158 21.16 16.48 -27.04
CA ARG A 158 21.54 15.12 -27.47
C ARG A 158 20.39 14.17 -27.17
N THR A 159 19.87 13.52 -28.21
CA THR A 159 18.84 12.49 -28.05
C THR A 159 19.50 11.17 -27.68
N VAL A 160 19.22 10.66 -26.49
CA VAL A 160 19.59 9.29 -26.09
C VAL A 160 18.33 8.44 -26.17
N ASN A 161 18.33 7.49 -27.11
CA ASN A 161 17.23 6.53 -27.25
C ASN A 161 17.45 5.40 -26.24
N ILE A 162 16.65 5.37 -25.17
CA ILE A 162 16.67 4.29 -24.19
C ILE A 162 15.41 3.45 -24.39
N THR A 163 15.60 2.17 -24.71
CA THR A 163 14.48 1.23 -24.74
C THR A 163 14.27 0.71 -23.32
N VAL A 164 13.14 1.06 -22.71
CA VAL A 164 12.82 0.65 -21.33
C VAL A 164 11.73 -0.40 -21.36
N GLN A 165 12.06 -1.59 -20.87
CA GLN A 165 11.21 -2.78 -20.96
C GLN A 165 10.23 -2.93 -19.77
N THR A 166 10.10 -1.94 -18.88
CA THR A 166 9.32 -2.07 -17.63
C THR A 166 8.50 -0.82 -17.25
N GLU A 167 7.31 -1.02 -16.68
CA GLU A 167 6.43 0.04 -16.15
C GLU A 167 7.10 0.84 -15.01
N ARG A 168 7.84 0.15 -14.13
CA ARG A 168 8.62 0.80 -13.05
C ARG A 168 9.71 1.73 -13.59
N GLY A 169 10.26 1.40 -14.76
CA GLY A 169 11.19 2.28 -15.49
C GLY A 169 10.50 3.53 -16.07
N LYS A 170 9.21 3.45 -16.44
CA LYS A 170 8.42 4.60 -16.89
C LYS A 170 8.15 5.59 -15.73
N GLU A 171 7.82 5.09 -14.55
CA GLU A 171 7.59 5.91 -13.34
C GLU A 171 8.85 6.62 -12.87
N LEU A 172 9.97 5.91 -12.78
CA LEU A 172 11.29 6.48 -12.44
C LEU A 172 11.71 7.55 -13.46
N LEU A 173 11.43 7.37 -14.75
CA LEU A 173 11.69 8.39 -15.77
C LEU A 173 10.83 9.64 -15.62
N GLY A 174 9.58 9.52 -15.17
CA GLY A 174 8.70 10.67 -14.89
C GLY A 174 9.28 11.57 -13.81
N LEU A 175 9.73 10.98 -12.70
CA LEU A 175 10.37 11.68 -11.59
C LEU A 175 11.68 12.38 -11.97
N VAL A 176 12.45 11.80 -12.90
CA VAL A 176 13.70 12.39 -13.41
C VAL A 176 13.39 13.60 -14.30
N LYS A 177 12.41 13.49 -15.21
CA LYS A 177 12.00 14.58 -16.11
C LYS A 177 11.47 15.80 -15.35
N ASP A 178 10.70 15.60 -14.28
CA ASP A 178 10.17 16.70 -13.46
C ASP A 178 11.26 17.41 -12.64
N ARG A 179 12.29 16.67 -12.20
CA ARG A 179 13.43 17.25 -11.47
C ARG A 179 14.30 18.14 -12.36
N THR A 180 14.50 17.76 -13.63
CA THR A 180 15.26 18.57 -14.60
C THR A 180 14.58 19.89 -14.98
N ARG A 181 13.25 19.99 -14.91
CA ARG A 181 12.52 21.25 -15.13
C ARG A 181 12.68 22.27 -14.00
N GLN A 182 12.97 21.82 -12.78
CA GLN A 182 13.09 22.70 -11.61
C GLN A 182 14.50 23.25 -11.39
N SER A 183 15.48 22.78 -12.16
CA SER A 183 16.89 23.19 -12.07
C SER A 183 17.33 24.17 -13.17
N GLU A 184 16.42 24.65 -14.03
CA GLU A 184 16.75 25.72 -14.98
C GLU A 184 16.97 27.04 -14.21
N PRO A 185 18.15 27.68 -14.28
CA PRO A 185 18.35 29.00 -13.70
C PRO A 185 17.46 29.99 -14.45
N GLN A 186 16.70 30.81 -13.72
CA GLN A 186 16.10 32.00 -14.33
C GLN A 186 17.24 32.97 -14.65
N ASP A 187 17.67 32.96 -15.92
CA ASP A 187 18.58 33.96 -16.47
C ASP A 187 17.95 35.35 -16.29
N ASN A 188 18.75 36.24 -15.71
CA ASN A 188 18.44 37.64 -15.40
C ASN A 188 19.32 38.54 -16.28
#